data_AF-A0A485B825-F1
#
_entry.id   AF-A0A485B825-F1
#
_cell.length_a   1.000
_cell.length_b   1.000
_cell.length_c   1.000
_cell.angle_alpha   90.00
_cell.angle_beta   90.00
_cell.angle_gamma   90.00
#
_symmetry.space_group_name_H-M   'P 1'
#
loop_
_entity.id
_entity.type
_entity.pdbx_description
1 polymer ?
#
loop_
_entity_poly.entity_id
_entity_poly.type
_entity_poly.pdbx_seq_one_letter_code
_entity_poly.pdbx_strand_id
1 'polypeptide(L)'
;MPPASDLFVNDDVKPEQIRQSWEKVAAEAMRLDVIPPAFEQLRRKKRRRKPVPYDLIPGSLARMLCADWWYRKLWQMRCEWREEQLRAVCLVNKKASPYVSYEAVIHKREQRRKSLEFFQSHELVNADGDTLDMEDVVNASSSNPAHRRNEMMACVKGLELIAEMRGDCAVFYTITCPSRFHATLNNGRPNLKWTSETVRQSSDYLVDTFAAFRKAMHKAGLRWYGVRVAEPAPRRHRTLALAVLHAQKRPSHPHCAAA
;
A
#
# COMPACT_ATOMS: atom_id res chain seq x y z
N MET A 1 29.70 -46.51 -12.94
CA MET A 1 29.03 -45.30 -12.42
C MET A 1 27.55 -45.41 -12.76
N PRO A 2 26.64 -45.31 -11.79
CA PRO A 2 25.21 -45.32 -12.09
C PRO A 2 24.82 -44.03 -12.83
N PRO A 3 23.86 -44.07 -13.76
CA PRO A 3 23.40 -42.88 -14.48
C PRO A 3 22.73 -41.89 -13.51
N ALA A 4 23.05 -40.60 -13.66
CA ALA A 4 22.56 -39.50 -12.83
C ALA A 4 21.03 -39.23 -12.92
N SER A 5 20.28 -40.09 -13.61
CA SER A 5 18.83 -39.96 -13.83
C SER A 5 17.98 -40.58 -12.72
N ASP A 6 18.56 -41.38 -11.81
CA ASP A 6 17.81 -42.14 -10.80
C ASP A 6 17.74 -41.45 -9.42
N LEU A 7 18.22 -40.21 -9.29
CA LEU A 7 18.27 -39.50 -8.00
C LEU A 7 16.98 -38.78 -7.60
N PHE A 8 15.95 -38.73 -8.45
CA PHE A 8 14.74 -37.95 -8.19
C PHE A 8 13.43 -38.59 -8.68
N VAL A 9 13.27 -39.91 -8.51
CA VAL A 9 11.98 -40.55 -8.78
C VAL A 9 11.58 -41.46 -7.62
N ASN A 10 10.46 -41.08 -7.01
CA ASN A 10 9.60 -41.82 -6.09
C ASN A 10 10.03 -41.96 -4.62
N ASP A 11 9.85 -40.87 -3.87
CA ASP A 11 9.06 -40.97 -2.65
C ASP A 11 7.72 -40.28 -2.93
N ASP A 12 6.60 -40.95 -2.65
CA ASP A 12 5.27 -40.34 -2.65
C ASP A 12 5.22 -39.23 -1.57
N VAL A 13 5.74 -38.04 -1.90
CA VAL A 13 5.78 -36.92 -0.95
C VAL A 13 4.34 -36.53 -0.66
N LYS A 14 3.88 -36.86 0.54
CA LYS A 14 2.52 -36.55 0.96
C LYS A 14 2.35 -35.03 0.95
N PRO A 15 1.19 -34.50 0.52
CA PRO A 15 0.93 -33.06 0.53
C PRO A 15 1.23 -32.41 1.89
N GLU A 16 1.01 -33.14 2.99
CA GLU A 16 1.33 -32.68 4.33
C GLU A 16 2.83 -32.53 4.61
N GLN A 17 3.68 -33.39 4.04
CA GLN A 17 5.14 -33.24 4.15
C GLN A 17 5.64 -32.01 3.39
N ILE A 18 5.11 -31.77 2.18
CA ILE A 18 5.41 -30.55 1.39
C ILE A 18 5.04 -29.30 2.20
N ARG A 19 3.88 -29.34 2.83
CA ARG A 19 3.40 -28.25 3.68
C ARG A 19 4.28 -28.05 4.91
N GLN A 20 4.71 -29.10 5.59
CA GLN A 20 5.62 -28.98 6.73
C GLN A 20 6.97 -28.35 6.33
N SER A 21 7.52 -28.73 5.18
CA SER A 21 8.72 -28.08 4.63
C SER A 21 8.49 -26.60 4.34
N TRP A 22 7.35 -26.27 3.71
CA TRP A 22 6.95 -24.88 3.51
C TRP A 22 6.80 -24.12 4.83
N GLU A 23 6.20 -24.70 5.86
CA GLU A 23 6.01 -24.07 7.18
C GLU A 23 7.37 -23.72 7.83
N LYS A 24 8.39 -24.57 7.66
CA LYS A 24 9.76 -24.29 8.16
C LYS A 24 10.39 -23.10 7.43
N VAL A 25 10.36 -23.09 6.09
CA VAL A 25 10.91 -21.97 5.29
C VAL A 25 10.13 -20.68 5.55
N ALA A 26 8.81 -20.76 5.65
CA ALA A 26 7.93 -19.66 6.00
C ALA A 26 8.27 -19.09 7.39
N ALA A 27 8.61 -19.94 8.36
CA ALA A 27 9.03 -19.51 9.69
C ALA A 27 10.34 -18.72 9.65
N GLU A 28 11.32 -19.14 8.85
CA GLU A 28 12.56 -18.35 8.66
C GLU A 28 12.29 -17.00 8.02
N ALA A 29 11.41 -16.94 7.01
CA ALA A 29 11.03 -15.65 6.42
C ALA A 29 10.32 -14.73 7.43
N MET A 30 9.45 -15.29 8.26
CA MET A 30 8.78 -14.55 9.34
C MET A 30 9.74 -14.03 10.41
N ARG A 31 10.86 -14.73 10.70
CA ARG A 31 11.90 -14.23 11.62
C ARG A 31 12.56 -12.94 11.12
N LEU A 32 12.59 -12.74 9.80
CA LEU A 32 13.06 -11.52 9.15
C LEU A 32 11.94 -10.49 8.95
N ASP A 33 10.79 -10.66 9.59
CA ASP A 33 9.59 -9.82 9.45
C ASP A 33 9.04 -9.76 8.01
N VAL A 34 9.33 -10.79 7.20
CA VAL A 34 8.82 -10.91 5.82
C VAL A 34 7.68 -11.92 5.79
N ILE A 35 6.46 -11.44 5.54
CA ILE A 35 5.29 -12.30 5.38
C ILE A 35 5.45 -13.17 4.13
N PRO A 36 5.42 -14.52 4.26
CA PRO A 36 5.52 -15.45 3.14
C PRO A 36 4.39 -15.27 2.12
N PRO A 37 4.62 -15.56 0.83
CA PRO A 37 3.55 -15.59 -0.16
C PRO A 37 2.47 -16.61 0.22
N ALA A 38 1.20 -16.25 0.06
CA ALA A 38 0.04 -17.07 0.43
C ALA A 38 0.01 -17.53 1.92
N PHE A 39 0.71 -16.82 2.82
CA PHE A 39 0.84 -17.21 4.23
C PHE A 39 -0.51 -17.41 4.92
N GLU A 40 -1.46 -16.50 4.75
CA GLU A 40 -2.78 -16.62 5.39
C GLU A 40 -3.56 -17.85 4.92
N GLN A 41 -3.40 -18.26 3.67
CA GLN A 41 -4.08 -19.40 3.07
C GLN A 41 -3.40 -20.72 3.48
N LEU A 42 -2.10 -20.72 3.71
CA LEU A 42 -1.29 -21.93 3.95
C LEU A 42 -1.01 -22.18 5.45
N ARG A 43 -0.97 -21.14 6.28
CA ARG A 43 -0.68 -21.26 7.73
C ARG A 43 -1.63 -22.22 8.43
N ARG A 44 -1.14 -22.88 9.47
CA ARG A 44 -1.98 -23.72 10.34
C ARG A 44 -3.04 -22.87 11.03
N LYS A 45 -4.30 -23.31 10.94
CA LYS A 45 -5.46 -22.64 11.56
C LYS A 45 -6.23 -23.67 12.39
N LYS A 46 -6.46 -23.38 13.68
CA LYS A 46 -7.17 -24.28 14.61
C LYS A 46 -8.60 -24.59 14.14
N ARG A 47 -9.27 -23.62 13.52
CA ARG A 47 -10.64 -23.74 12.99
C ARG A 47 -10.65 -23.43 11.50
N ARG A 48 -10.07 -24.32 10.69
CA ARG A 48 -10.04 -24.19 9.23
C ARG A 48 -11.33 -24.77 8.63
N ARG A 49 -12.10 -23.95 7.91
CA ARG A 49 -13.36 -24.36 7.24
C ARG A 49 -13.14 -24.94 5.83
N LYS A 50 -12.17 -24.41 5.09
CA LYS A 50 -11.84 -24.81 3.71
C LYS A 50 -10.58 -25.67 3.69
N PRO A 51 -10.43 -26.67 2.80
CA PRO A 51 -9.21 -27.46 2.69
C PRO A 51 -7.97 -26.59 2.46
N VAL A 52 -6.79 -27.14 2.73
CA VAL A 52 -5.54 -26.45 2.45
C VAL A 52 -5.32 -26.40 0.93
N PRO A 53 -5.08 -25.23 0.34
CA PRO A 53 -4.77 -25.11 -1.09
C PRO A 53 -3.30 -25.46 -1.32
N TYR A 54 -3.00 -26.75 -1.49
CA TYR A 54 -1.62 -27.24 -1.68
C TYR A 54 -1.00 -26.76 -3.00
N ASP A 55 -1.83 -26.41 -3.98
CA ASP A 55 -1.45 -25.80 -5.27
C ASP A 55 -0.68 -24.47 -5.12
N LEU A 56 -0.91 -23.74 -4.04
CA LEU A 56 -0.20 -22.47 -3.78
C LEU A 56 1.22 -22.66 -3.23
N ILE A 57 1.57 -23.87 -2.75
CA ILE A 57 2.84 -24.12 -2.08
C ILE A 57 4.03 -24.00 -3.05
N PRO A 58 4.04 -24.64 -4.23
CA PRO A 58 5.17 -24.54 -5.16
C PRO A 58 5.49 -23.09 -5.54
N GLY A 59 4.47 -22.29 -5.89
CA GLY A 59 4.66 -20.88 -6.23
C GLY A 59 5.14 -20.04 -5.04
N SER A 60 4.67 -20.34 -3.83
CA SER A 60 5.14 -19.69 -2.61
C SER A 60 6.61 -20.02 -2.29
N LEU A 61 6.99 -21.30 -2.37
CA LEU A 61 8.37 -21.75 -2.20
C LEU A 61 9.30 -21.11 -3.24
N ALA A 62 8.92 -21.13 -4.52
CA ALA A 62 9.71 -20.55 -5.60
C ALA A 62 10.02 -19.05 -5.36
N ARG A 63 9.04 -18.29 -4.86
CA ARG A 63 9.25 -16.89 -4.45
C ARG A 63 10.21 -16.77 -3.27
N MET A 64 10.08 -17.61 -2.25
CA MET A 64 10.97 -17.60 -1.09
C MET A 64 12.39 -18.13 -1.39
N LEU A 65 12.61 -18.80 -2.51
CA LEU A 65 13.95 -19.20 -2.98
C LEU A 65 14.56 -18.18 -3.96
N CYS A 66 13.75 -17.26 -4.48
CA CYS A 66 14.17 -16.28 -5.49
C CYS A 66 14.98 -15.14 -4.85
N ALA A 67 16.24 -14.99 -5.29
CA ALA A 67 17.13 -13.93 -4.82
C ALA A 67 16.57 -12.52 -5.10
N ASP A 68 16.02 -12.28 -6.29
CA ASP A 68 15.43 -10.98 -6.65
C ASP A 68 14.22 -10.62 -5.79
N TRP A 69 13.44 -11.62 -5.40
CA TRP A 69 12.31 -11.41 -4.50
C TRP A 69 12.80 -10.97 -3.12
N TRP A 70 13.80 -11.66 -2.59
CA TRP A 70 14.45 -11.27 -1.32
C TRP A 70 15.09 -9.90 -1.38
N TYR A 71 15.82 -9.60 -2.45
CA TYR A 71 16.41 -8.28 -2.65
C TYR A 71 15.34 -7.19 -2.56
N ARG A 72 14.21 -7.34 -3.26
CA ARG A 72 13.11 -6.35 -3.21
C ARG A 72 12.52 -6.22 -1.79
N LYS A 73 12.35 -7.33 -1.06
CA LYS A 73 11.81 -7.32 0.31
C LYS A 73 12.76 -6.65 1.29
N LEU A 74 14.02 -7.04 1.29
CA LEU A 74 15.05 -6.47 2.16
C LEU A 74 15.30 -5.00 1.83
N TRP A 75 15.30 -4.64 0.54
CA TRP A 75 15.43 -3.25 0.11
C TRP A 75 14.27 -2.39 0.60
N GLN A 76 13.03 -2.88 0.47
CA GLN A 76 11.85 -2.18 1.01
C GLN A 76 11.99 -1.95 2.51
N MET A 77 12.32 -2.98 3.28
CA MET A 77 12.50 -2.86 4.73
C MET A 77 13.62 -1.89 5.09
N ARG A 78 14.77 -1.95 4.41
CA ARG A 78 15.85 -0.97 4.58
C ARG A 78 15.37 0.45 4.36
N CYS A 79 14.63 0.71 3.28
CA CYS A 79 14.12 2.05 2.97
C CYS A 79 13.12 2.54 4.03
N GLU A 80 12.18 1.68 4.45
CA GLU A 80 11.23 2.00 5.51
C GLU A 80 11.96 2.32 6.80
N TRP A 81 12.85 1.45 7.26
CA TRP A 81 13.63 1.65 8.49
C TRP A 81 14.52 2.88 8.43
N ARG A 82 15.18 3.15 7.29
CA ARG A 82 15.99 4.37 7.13
C ARG A 82 15.14 5.63 7.31
N GLU A 83 13.95 5.65 6.72
CA GLU A 83 13.02 6.76 6.86
C GLU A 83 12.53 6.90 8.31
N GLU A 84 12.22 5.79 8.99
CA GLU A 84 11.87 5.77 10.42
C GLU A 84 12.98 6.40 11.28
N GLN A 85 14.25 6.05 11.05
CA GLN A 85 15.38 6.63 11.77
C GLN A 85 15.56 8.12 11.49
N LEU A 86 15.48 8.55 10.22
CA LEU A 86 15.59 9.97 9.84
C LEU A 86 14.46 10.81 10.45
N ARG A 87 13.29 10.21 10.63
CA ARG A 87 12.17 10.84 11.33
C ARG A 87 12.42 10.95 12.83
N ALA A 88 12.98 9.91 13.45
CA ALA A 88 13.35 9.90 14.87
C ALA A 88 14.37 10.98 15.22
N VAL A 89 15.38 11.17 14.36
CA VAL A 89 16.40 12.24 14.53
C VAL A 89 15.92 13.61 14.02
N CYS A 90 14.62 13.77 13.77
CA CYS A 90 13.99 15.02 13.37
C CYS A 90 14.50 15.61 12.04
N LEU A 91 15.05 14.79 11.13
CA LEU A 91 15.46 15.25 9.79
C LEU A 91 14.28 15.32 8.79
N VAL A 92 13.15 14.71 9.16
CA VAL A 92 11.88 14.82 8.45
C VAL A 92 10.95 15.70 9.26
N ASN A 93 10.92 16.99 8.92
CA ASN A 93 10.12 18.00 9.60
C ASN A 93 9.80 19.18 8.66
N LYS A 94 8.85 20.02 9.05
CA LYS A 94 8.37 21.16 8.25
C LYS A 94 9.47 22.13 7.77
N LYS A 95 10.54 22.32 8.55
CA LYS A 95 11.65 23.26 8.26
C LYS A 95 12.78 22.63 7.45
N ALA A 96 13.00 21.32 7.56
CA ALA A 96 14.07 20.61 6.87
C ALA A 96 13.54 19.91 5.61
N SER A 97 12.85 18.78 5.79
CA SER A 97 12.20 18.05 4.70
C SER A 97 10.76 17.68 5.10
N PRO A 98 9.74 18.36 4.57
CA PRO A 98 8.36 18.26 5.06
C PRO A 98 7.68 16.89 4.99
N TYR A 99 7.96 16.11 3.95
CA TYR A 99 7.16 14.93 3.61
C TYR A 99 7.91 13.61 3.79
N VAL A 100 9.15 13.60 3.33
CA VAL A 100 10.02 12.42 3.31
C VAL A 100 11.46 12.92 3.37
N SER A 101 12.40 12.12 3.82
CA SER A 101 13.81 12.50 3.86
C SER A 101 14.35 12.91 2.49
N TYR A 102 15.37 13.79 2.51
CA TYR A 102 16.08 14.20 1.30
C TYR A 102 16.73 12.99 0.58
N GLU A 103 17.25 12.03 1.34
CA GLU A 103 17.81 10.77 0.82
C GLU A 103 16.77 9.98 -0.01
N ALA A 104 15.54 9.84 0.50
CA ALA A 104 14.48 9.17 -0.23
C ALA A 104 14.09 9.89 -1.53
N VAL A 105 14.09 11.22 -1.52
CA VAL A 105 13.85 12.03 -2.74
C VAL A 105 14.92 11.78 -3.79
N ILE A 106 16.20 11.81 -3.41
CA ILE A 106 17.31 11.52 -4.32
C ILE A 106 17.19 10.12 -4.89
N HIS A 107 17.03 9.11 -4.05
CA HIS A 107 16.87 7.72 -4.51
C HIS A 107 15.69 7.58 -5.48
N LYS A 108 14.56 8.26 -5.21
CA LYS A 108 13.40 8.19 -6.11
C LYS A 108 13.65 8.88 -7.44
N ARG A 109 14.37 10.01 -7.45
CA ARG A 109 14.76 10.71 -8.68
C ARG A 109 15.70 9.85 -9.52
N GLU A 110 16.70 9.23 -8.90
CA GLU A 110 17.63 8.35 -9.59
C GLU A 110 16.94 7.11 -10.17
N GLN A 111 16.01 6.51 -9.41
CA GLN A 111 15.18 5.41 -9.92
C GLN A 111 14.40 5.83 -11.19
N ARG A 112 13.79 7.03 -11.18
CA ARG A 112 13.06 7.57 -12.34
C ARG A 112 13.99 7.83 -13.52
N ARG A 113 15.18 8.40 -13.27
CA ARG A 113 16.19 8.66 -14.29
C ARG A 113 16.60 7.37 -15.00
N LYS A 114 16.95 6.33 -14.25
CA LYS A 114 17.31 5.00 -14.81
C LYS A 114 16.15 4.34 -15.55
N SER A 115 14.92 4.51 -15.06
CA SER A 115 13.73 3.96 -15.73
C SER A 115 13.48 4.67 -17.07
N LEU A 116 13.63 6.00 -17.10
CA LEU A 116 13.50 6.78 -18.32
C LEU A 116 14.58 6.43 -19.34
N GLU A 117 15.84 6.33 -18.90
CA GLU A 117 16.96 5.89 -19.74
C GLU A 117 16.71 4.50 -20.33
N PHE A 118 16.10 3.60 -19.55
CA PHE A 118 15.66 2.30 -20.06
C PHE A 118 14.57 2.44 -21.13
N PHE A 119 13.51 3.22 -20.89
CA PHE A 119 12.44 3.40 -21.89
C PHE A 119 12.95 4.02 -23.19
N GLN A 120 13.85 4.99 -23.10
CA GLN A 120 14.43 5.67 -24.27
C GLN A 120 15.38 4.81 -25.10
N SER A 121 15.92 3.75 -24.52
CA SER A 121 16.88 2.86 -25.18
C SER A 121 16.25 1.56 -25.69
N HIS A 122 14.95 1.38 -25.51
CA HIS A 122 14.26 0.14 -25.84
C HIS A 122 13.02 0.41 -26.70
N GLU A 123 12.80 -0.46 -27.68
CA GLU A 123 11.60 -0.48 -28.51
C GLU A 123 10.83 -1.78 -28.26
N LEU A 124 9.51 -1.72 -28.45
CA LEU A 124 8.64 -2.89 -28.43
C LEU A 124 8.41 -3.36 -29.86
N VAL A 125 8.58 -4.66 -30.09
CA VAL A 125 8.40 -5.28 -31.42
C VAL A 125 7.25 -6.28 -31.35
N ASN A 126 6.25 -6.13 -32.22
CA ASN A 126 5.15 -7.09 -32.37
C ASN A 126 5.58 -8.31 -33.21
N ALA A 127 4.80 -9.40 -33.15
CA ALA A 127 5.02 -10.62 -33.96
C ALA A 127 5.03 -10.34 -35.47
N ASP A 128 4.30 -9.32 -35.92
CA ASP A 128 4.23 -8.89 -37.32
C ASP A 128 5.42 -8.01 -37.75
N GLY A 129 6.32 -7.65 -36.83
CA GLY A 129 7.51 -6.85 -37.09
C GLY A 129 7.35 -5.33 -36.89
N ASP A 130 6.16 -4.85 -36.54
CA ASP A 130 5.93 -3.45 -36.20
C ASP A 130 6.67 -3.04 -34.92
N THR A 131 7.31 -1.88 -34.94
CA THR A 131 8.04 -1.32 -33.80
C THR A 131 7.33 -0.11 -33.20
N LEU A 132 7.33 -0.02 -31.88
CA LEU A 132 6.82 1.12 -31.12
C LEU A 132 7.87 1.55 -30.09
N ASP A 133 8.08 2.85 -29.94
CA ASP A 133 8.92 3.38 -28.88
C ASP A 133 8.32 3.03 -27.51
N MET A 134 9.14 2.48 -26.61
CA MET A 134 8.69 2.09 -25.29
C MET A 134 8.34 3.31 -24.44
N GLU A 135 9.00 4.46 -24.64
CA GLU A 135 8.66 5.70 -23.95
C GLU A 135 7.21 6.14 -24.27
N ASP A 136 6.84 6.16 -25.54
CA ASP A 136 5.49 6.52 -25.99
C ASP A 136 4.42 5.58 -25.42
N VAL A 137 4.68 4.28 -25.44
CA VAL A 137 3.76 3.27 -24.89
C VAL A 137 3.56 3.45 -23.39
N VAL A 138 4.64 3.69 -22.63
CA VAL A 138 4.55 3.95 -21.18
C VAL A 138 3.77 5.24 -20.92
N ASN A 139 4.01 6.28 -21.70
CA ASN A 139 3.35 7.58 -21.55
C ASN A 139 1.86 7.53 -21.92
N ALA A 140 1.46 6.73 -22.90
CA ALA A 140 0.06 6.50 -23.25
C ALA A 140 -0.68 5.57 -22.28
N SER A 141 0.06 4.80 -21.47
CA SER A 141 -0.54 3.82 -20.56
C SER A 141 -1.27 4.47 -19.38
N SER A 142 -2.18 3.71 -18.76
CA SER A 142 -2.83 4.06 -17.49
C SER A 142 -1.85 4.18 -16.31
N SER A 143 -0.57 3.83 -16.49
CA SER A 143 0.46 4.03 -15.47
C SER A 143 0.96 5.48 -15.43
N ASN A 144 0.71 6.29 -16.47
CA ASN A 144 1.08 7.69 -16.50
C ASN A 144 0.37 8.46 -15.36
N PRO A 145 1.12 9.15 -14.47
CA PRO A 145 0.54 9.95 -13.39
C PRO A 145 -0.51 10.98 -13.84
N ALA A 146 -0.38 11.56 -15.03
CA ALA A 146 -1.35 12.50 -15.59
C ALA A 146 -2.68 11.81 -15.91
N HIS A 147 -2.65 10.66 -16.60
CA HIS A 147 -3.85 9.88 -16.90
C HIS A 147 -4.55 9.41 -15.62
N ARG A 148 -3.82 8.87 -14.64
CA ARG A 148 -4.41 8.46 -13.35
C ARG A 148 -5.07 9.61 -12.61
N ARG A 149 -4.49 10.81 -12.66
CA ARG A 149 -5.10 12.01 -12.06
C ARG A 149 -6.40 12.36 -12.80
N ASN A 150 -6.39 12.36 -14.13
CA ASN A 150 -7.57 12.66 -14.93
C ASN A 150 -8.71 11.66 -14.66
N GLU A 151 -8.40 10.36 -14.61
CA GLU A 151 -9.36 9.31 -14.23
C GLU A 151 -9.93 9.53 -12.83
N MET A 152 -9.08 9.82 -11.84
CA MET A 152 -9.52 10.11 -10.47
C MET A 152 -10.45 11.33 -10.43
N MET A 153 -10.10 12.41 -11.13
CA MET A 153 -10.91 13.63 -11.17
C MET A 153 -12.26 13.40 -11.88
N ALA A 154 -12.28 12.64 -12.97
CA ALA A 154 -13.51 12.24 -13.64
C ALA A 154 -14.43 11.42 -12.72
N CYS A 155 -13.85 10.48 -11.96
CA CYS A 155 -14.58 9.70 -10.96
C CYS A 155 -15.16 10.59 -9.85
N VAL A 156 -14.36 11.50 -9.28
CA VAL A 156 -14.83 12.48 -8.28
C VAL A 156 -15.97 13.32 -8.83
N LYS A 157 -15.87 13.81 -10.07
CA LYS A 157 -16.95 14.58 -10.70
C LYS A 157 -18.23 13.77 -10.90
N GLY A 158 -18.11 12.50 -11.29
CA GLY A 158 -19.26 11.59 -11.38
C GLY A 158 -19.96 11.41 -10.02
N LEU A 159 -19.21 11.29 -8.93
CA LEU A 159 -19.77 11.17 -7.58
C LEU A 159 -20.45 12.47 -7.12
N GLU A 160 -19.90 13.63 -7.47
CA GLU A 160 -20.52 14.94 -7.24
C GLU A 160 -21.87 15.07 -7.95
N LEU A 161 -21.93 14.75 -9.24
CA LEU A 161 -23.18 14.80 -10.02
C LEU A 161 -24.25 13.85 -9.45
N ILE A 162 -23.86 12.65 -9.02
CA ILE A 162 -24.78 11.71 -8.36
C ILE A 162 -25.34 12.30 -7.06
N ALA A 163 -24.50 13.00 -6.29
CA ALA A 163 -24.93 13.63 -5.05
C ALA A 163 -25.91 14.77 -5.30
N GLU A 164 -25.64 15.62 -6.29
CA GLU A 164 -26.56 16.67 -6.73
C GLU A 164 -27.91 16.10 -7.16
N MET A 165 -27.92 15.06 -8.01
CA MET A 165 -29.15 14.41 -8.48
C MET A 165 -29.98 13.80 -7.34
N ARG A 166 -29.34 13.34 -6.26
CA ARG A 166 -30.01 12.75 -5.10
C ARG A 166 -30.38 13.78 -4.03
N GLY A 167 -29.86 15.01 -4.14
CA GLY A 167 -29.96 16.02 -3.09
C GLY A 167 -29.16 15.64 -1.83
N ASP A 168 -28.10 14.85 -2.00
CA ASP A 168 -27.20 14.40 -0.94
C ASP A 168 -26.22 15.52 -0.53
N CYS A 169 -25.66 15.45 0.68
CA CYS A 169 -24.69 16.43 1.17
C CYS A 169 -23.26 15.93 0.99
N ALA A 170 -22.43 16.75 0.34
CA ALA A 170 -21.00 16.52 0.21
C ALA A 170 -20.24 17.13 1.39
N VAL A 171 -19.44 16.32 2.10
CA VAL A 171 -18.60 16.80 3.20
C VAL A 171 -17.14 16.38 2.99
N PHE A 172 -16.23 17.30 3.29
CA PHE A 172 -14.80 17.07 3.19
C PHE A 172 -14.17 17.07 4.58
N TYR A 173 -13.58 15.94 4.96
CA TYR A 173 -12.91 15.78 6.26
C TYR A 173 -11.43 15.50 6.09
N THR A 174 -10.62 16.28 6.80
CA THR A 174 -9.18 16.04 6.92
C THR A 174 -8.89 15.41 8.29
N ILE A 175 -8.73 14.09 8.31
CA ILE A 175 -8.47 13.31 9.53
C ILE A 175 -6.97 13.08 9.66
N THR A 176 -6.43 13.31 10.86
CA THR A 176 -5.01 13.12 11.17
C THR A 176 -4.80 12.06 12.23
N CYS A 177 -3.58 11.53 12.30
CA CYS A 177 -3.13 10.84 13.49
C CYS A 177 -3.02 11.81 14.69
N PRO A 178 -3.30 11.33 15.93
CA PRO A 178 -3.01 12.03 17.18
C PRO A 178 -1.53 12.41 17.35
N SER A 179 -1.24 13.31 18.30
CA SER A 179 0.13 13.80 18.58
C SER A 179 1.16 12.69 18.77
N ARG A 180 0.75 11.57 19.41
CA ARG A 180 1.64 10.44 19.73
C ARG A 180 2.29 9.77 18.52
N PHE A 181 1.79 10.00 17.31
CA PHE A 181 2.34 9.45 16.07
C PHE A 181 3.32 10.40 15.34
N HIS A 182 3.51 11.63 15.83
CA HIS A 182 4.33 12.65 15.16
C HIS A 182 5.64 12.85 15.91
N ALA A 183 6.77 12.56 15.25
CA ALA A 183 8.10 12.70 15.87
C ALA A 183 8.47 14.16 16.16
N THR A 184 7.92 15.11 15.40
CA THR A 184 8.26 16.52 15.48
C THR A 184 7.03 17.42 15.67
N LEU A 185 7.24 18.57 16.31
CA LEU A 185 6.27 19.66 16.41
C LEU A 185 6.36 20.57 15.18
N ASN A 186 5.39 21.47 15.01
CA ASN A 186 5.35 22.41 13.87
C ASN A 186 6.59 23.31 13.73
N ASN A 187 7.34 23.51 14.82
CA ASN A 187 8.57 24.31 14.85
C ASN A 187 9.83 23.48 14.54
N GLY A 188 9.70 22.19 14.24
CA GLY A 188 10.78 21.26 13.93
C GLY A 188 11.44 20.61 15.15
N ARG A 189 11.01 20.96 16.38
CA ARG A 189 11.56 20.35 17.60
C ARG A 189 11.00 18.95 17.83
N PRO A 190 11.71 18.06 18.54
CA PRO A 190 11.19 16.77 18.94
C PRO A 190 9.86 16.89 19.72
N ASN A 191 8.94 15.97 19.49
CA ASN A 191 7.67 15.90 20.21
C ASN A 191 7.77 14.91 21.39
N LEU A 192 7.66 15.42 22.63
CA LEU A 192 7.73 14.59 23.85
C LEU A 192 6.57 13.58 23.98
N LYS A 193 5.47 13.77 23.24
CA LYS A 193 4.33 12.84 23.24
C LYS A 193 4.52 11.68 22.26
N TRP A 194 5.55 11.72 21.41
CA TRP A 194 5.79 10.69 20.41
C TRP A 194 6.20 9.37 21.08
N THR A 195 5.51 8.30 20.75
CA THR A 195 5.70 6.96 21.34
C THR A 195 6.38 5.99 20.36
N SER A 196 7.26 6.55 19.52
CA SER A 196 8.06 5.83 18.51
C SER A 196 7.26 5.01 17.49
N GLU A 197 5.97 5.28 17.31
CA GLU A 197 5.17 4.59 16.29
C GLU A 197 5.63 4.91 14.88
N THR A 198 5.55 3.88 14.02
CA THR A 198 5.97 3.94 12.62
C THR A 198 4.96 4.64 11.73
N VAL A 199 5.38 5.03 10.52
CA VAL A 199 4.45 5.55 9.50
C VAL A 199 3.42 4.47 9.11
N ARG A 200 3.82 3.19 9.12
CA ARG A 200 2.92 2.06 8.88
C ARG A 200 1.83 2.00 9.94
N GLN A 201 2.20 1.99 11.22
CA GLN A 201 1.25 1.98 12.34
C GLN A 201 0.32 3.21 12.33
N SER A 202 0.86 4.37 11.95
CA SER A 202 0.08 5.60 11.74
C SER A 202 -0.99 5.43 10.66
N SER A 203 -0.67 4.75 9.55
CA SER A 203 -1.66 4.45 8.51
C SER A 203 -2.68 3.44 8.94
N ASP A 204 -2.26 2.40 9.66
CA ASP A 204 -3.18 1.36 10.16
C ASP A 204 -4.21 1.97 11.11
N TYR A 205 -3.78 2.89 11.98
CA TYR A 205 -4.69 3.69 12.81
C TYR A 205 -5.75 4.45 11.99
N LEU A 206 -5.36 5.10 10.89
CA LEU A 206 -6.29 5.83 10.03
C LEU A 206 -7.22 4.88 9.24
N VAL A 207 -6.73 3.71 8.83
CA VAL A 207 -7.54 2.66 8.21
C VAL A 207 -8.60 2.16 9.19
N ASP A 208 -8.22 1.90 10.44
CA ASP A 208 -9.12 1.41 11.47
C ASP A 208 -10.13 2.47 11.91
N THR A 209 -9.68 3.72 12.03
CA THR A 209 -10.56 4.87 12.29
C THR A 209 -11.64 4.97 11.21
N PHE A 210 -11.25 4.84 9.94
CA PHE A 210 -12.21 4.85 8.84
C PHE A 210 -13.11 3.62 8.83
N ALA A 211 -12.61 2.43 9.18
CA ALA A 211 -13.44 1.24 9.33
C ALA A 211 -14.48 1.40 10.45
N ALA A 212 -14.12 2.01 11.58
CA ALA A 212 -15.03 2.33 12.67
C ALA A 212 -16.10 3.34 12.22
N PHE A 213 -15.72 4.39 11.50
CA PHE A 213 -16.67 5.33 10.87
C PHE A 213 -17.69 4.60 9.97
N ARG A 214 -17.23 3.74 9.05
CA ARG A 214 -18.13 2.97 8.17
C ARG A 214 -19.10 2.09 8.94
N LYS A 215 -18.62 1.46 10.03
CA LYS A 215 -19.46 0.65 10.91
C LYS A 215 -20.52 1.49 11.63
N ALA A 216 -20.16 2.68 12.11
CA ALA A 216 -21.10 3.61 12.76
C ALA A 216 -22.17 4.10 11.78
N MET A 217 -21.77 4.48 10.56
CA MET A 217 -22.71 4.87 9.48
C MET A 217 -23.69 3.76 9.16
N HIS A 218 -23.21 2.53 8.97
CA HIS A 218 -24.07 1.38 8.73
C HIS A 218 -25.08 1.16 9.87
N LYS A 219 -24.64 1.28 11.13
CA LYS A 219 -25.52 1.15 12.31
C LYS A 219 -26.59 2.25 12.34
N ALA A 220 -26.28 3.45 11.86
CA ALA A 220 -27.21 4.56 11.74
C ALA A 220 -28.15 4.45 10.51
N GLY A 221 -28.06 3.39 9.71
CA GLY A 221 -28.84 3.23 8.48
C GLY A 221 -28.36 4.13 7.33
N LEU A 222 -27.17 4.70 7.46
CA LEU A 222 -26.60 5.70 6.58
C LEU A 222 -25.61 5.06 5.59
N ARG A 223 -25.83 5.28 4.28
CA ARG A 223 -24.90 4.84 3.22
C ARG A 223 -23.96 5.97 2.81
N TRP A 224 -22.66 5.72 2.83
CA TRP A 224 -21.65 6.66 2.35
C TRP A 224 -21.11 6.19 0.98
N TYR A 225 -20.72 7.14 0.16
CA TYR A 225 -19.94 6.94 -1.06
C TYR A 225 -18.94 8.08 -1.19
N GLY A 226 -17.87 7.94 -1.96
CA GLY A 226 -16.87 8.99 -2.02
C GLY A 226 -15.47 8.47 -2.24
N VAL A 227 -14.51 9.37 -2.08
CA VAL A 227 -13.09 9.10 -2.32
C VAL A 227 -12.30 9.30 -1.05
N ARG A 228 -11.44 8.31 -0.76
CA ARG A 228 -10.48 8.36 0.32
C ARG A 228 -9.09 8.51 -0.27
N VAL A 229 -8.38 9.57 0.11
CA VAL A 229 -7.01 9.86 -0.33
C VAL A 229 -6.10 9.90 0.90
N ALA A 230 -4.91 9.32 0.77
CA ALA A 230 -3.85 9.48 1.76
C ALA A 230 -2.86 10.50 1.21
N GLU A 231 -2.76 11.64 1.89
CA GLU A 231 -1.82 12.70 1.52
C GLU A 231 -0.69 12.78 2.55
N PRO A 232 0.57 12.86 2.10
CA PRO A 232 1.65 13.25 2.99
C PRO A 232 1.43 14.72 3.39
N ALA A 233 1.55 15.05 4.67
CA ALA A 233 1.37 16.41 5.16
C ALA A 233 2.61 16.90 5.93
N PRO A 234 3.03 18.18 5.79
CA PRO A 234 4.25 18.70 6.42
C PRO A 234 4.28 18.58 7.95
N ARG A 235 3.10 18.52 8.56
CA ARG A 235 2.91 18.47 10.02
C ARG A 235 2.76 17.04 10.54
N ARG A 236 2.36 16.12 9.66
CA ARG A 236 1.68 14.86 9.99
C ARG A 236 2.09 13.82 8.96
N HIS A 237 2.97 12.92 9.35
CA HIS A 237 3.60 11.94 8.45
C HIS A 237 2.61 11.15 7.59
N ARG A 238 1.35 11.04 8.04
CA ARG A 238 0.19 10.72 7.18
C ARG A 238 -1.02 11.54 7.60
N THR A 239 -1.67 12.15 6.61
CA THR A 239 -3.02 12.71 6.75
C THR A 239 -3.95 11.91 5.85
N LEU A 240 -5.12 11.55 6.38
CA LEU A 240 -6.18 11.01 5.56
C LEU A 240 -7.12 12.15 5.15
N ALA A 241 -7.08 12.51 3.87
CA ALA A 241 -8.09 13.35 3.28
C ALA A 241 -9.24 12.44 2.85
N LEU A 242 -10.42 12.67 3.40
CA LEU A 242 -11.60 11.88 3.12
C LEU A 242 -12.68 12.81 2.59
N ALA A 243 -12.95 12.70 1.28
CA ALA A 243 -14.16 13.26 0.70
C ALA A 243 -15.28 12.24 0.90
N VAL A 244 -16.13 12.47 1.90
CA VAL A 244 -17.32 11.66 2.14
C VAL A 244 -18.50 12.35 1.49
N LEU A 245 -19.11 11.72 0.51
CA LEU A 245 -20.45 12.07 0.08
C LEU A 245 -21.40 11.18 0.87
N HIS A 246 -22.31 11.80 1.61
CA HIS A 246 -23.27 11.04 2.39
C HIS A 246 -24.69 11.34 1.96
N ALA A 247 -25.45 10.27 1.74
CA ALA A 247 -26.89 10.32 1.52
C ALA A 247 -27.63 10.62 2.82
N GLN A 248 -27.70 11.90 3.17
CA GLN A 248 -28.65 12.37 4.14
C GLN A 248 -29.95 12.67 3.38
N LYS A 249 -31.02 11.90 3.60
CA LYS A 249 -32.37 12.38 3.26
C LYS A 249 -32.50 13.73 3.95
N ARG A 250 -32.75 14.81 3.18
CA ARG A 250 -32.93 16.16 3.74
C ARG A 250 -33.79 16.08 5.00
N PRO A 251 -33.30 16.51 6.17
CA PRO A 251 -34.19 16.82 7.27
C PRO A 251 -35.08 17.96 6.80
N SER A 252 -36.36 17.93 7.16
CA SER A 252 -37.34 18.96 6.86
C SER A 252 -37.07 20.31 7.56
N HIS A 253 -35.83 20.63 7.95
CA HIS A 253 -35.49 21.88 8.63
C HIS A 253 -34.18 22.52 8.14
N PRO A 254 -34.20 23.84 7.86
CA PRO A 254 -33.12 24.52 7.14
C PRO A 254 -32.11 25.17 8.10
N HIS A 255 -31.47 24.44 9.00
CA HIS A 255 -30.36 25.02 9.77
C HIS A 255 -29.31 23.96 10.13
N CYS A 256 -28.32 23.80 9.27
CA CYS A 256 -27.01 23.31 9.71
C CYS A 256 -25.95 24.03 8.87
N ALA A 257 -25.67 25.28 9.24
CA ALA A 257 -24.47 25.98 8.81
C ALA A 257 -23.26 25.30 9.44
N ALA A 258 -22.24 25.09 8.63
CA ALA A 258 -20.96 24.50 9.03
C ALA A 258 -20.23 25.38 10.09
N ALA A 259 -19.63 24.70 11.06
CA ALA A 259 -18.53 25.20 11.90
C ALA A 259 -17.45 24.11 11.94
#